data_AF-A0A2W6BJ38-F1
#
_entry.id   AF-A0A2W6BJ38-F1
#
_cell.length_a   1.000
_cell.length_b   1.000
_cell.length_c   1.000
_cell.angle_alpha   90.00
_cell.angle_beta   90.00
_cell.angle_gamma   90.00
#
_symmetry.space_group_name_H-M   'P 1'
#
loop_
_entity.id
_entity.type
_entity.pdbx_description
1 polymer ?
#
loop_
_entity_poly.entity_id
_entity_poly.type
_entity_poly.pdbx_seq_one_letter_code
_entity_poly.pdbx_strand_id
1 'polypeptide(L)'
;MATSPRPPGLDPKHRSRALTDGPERAPARAYLKGIGYDDEALSKPLVAVANTWIETMPCNFHLRALAAKVKEGIADAGGTPMELNTIAISDGITMGTQGMKASLASRELIADSIELVCDAHLFDAVIA
;
A
#
# COMPACT_ATOMS: atom_id res chain seq x y z
N MET A 1 23.93 -6.72 -13.92
CA MET A 1 22.60 -7.04 -14.46
C MET A 1 22.10 -5.77 -15.15
N ALA A 2 22.13 -5.71 -16.48
CA ALA A 2 21.89 -4.48 -17.22
C ALA A 2 20.41 -4.09 -17.11
N THR A 3 20.13 -2.93 -16.53
CA THR A 3 18.77 -2.37 -16.46
C THR A 3 18.33 -2.00 -17.87
N SER A 4 17.26 -2.65 -18.34
CA SER A 4 16.58 -2.31 -19.60
C SER A 4 16.32 -0.79 -19.69
N PRO A 5 16.50 -0.15 -20.87
CA PRO A 5 16.17 1.27 -21.02
C PRO A 5 14.68 1.50 -20.79
N ARG A 6 14.36 2.42 -19.87
CA ARG A 6 13.00 2.83 -19.51
C ARG A 6 12.24 3.30 -20.77
N PRO A 7 10.98 2.88 -20.98
CA PRO A 7 10.15 3.41 -22.06
C PRO A 7 9.95 4.93 -21.89
N PRO A 8 9.66 5.69 -22.96
CA PRO A 8 9.50 7.14 -22.86
C PRO A 8 8.32 7.52 -21.95
N GLY A 9 8.60 8.33 -20.93
CA GLY A 9 7.80 9.51 -20.59
C GLY A 9 6.67 9.42 -19.56
N LEU A 10 6.51 8.34 -18.78
CA LEU A 10 5.59 8.40 -17.64
C LEU A 10 6.28 9.11 -16.45
N ASP A 11 5.68 10.19 -15.95
CA ASP A 11 6.05 10.77 -14.66
C ASP A 11 5.84 9.71 -13.56
N PRO A 12 6.89 9.26 -12.85
CA PRO A 12 6.73 8.31 -11.76
C PRO A 12 5.74 8.80 -10.69
N LYS A 13 5.64 10.12 -10.49
CA LYS A 13 4.80 10.79 -9.48
C LYS A 13 3.47 11.31 -10.04
N HIS A 14 2.96 10.67 -11.09
CA HIS A 14 1.80 11.12 -11.87
C HIS A 14 0.51 11.36 -11.07
N ARG A 15 0.32 10.70 -9.91
CA ARG A 15 -0.86 10.89 -9.05
C ARG A 15 -0.49 11.64 -7.77
N SER A 16 0.54 11.20 -7.06
CA SER A 16 0.81 11.68 -5.69
C SER A 16 1.33 13.11 -5.61
N ARG A 17 1.82 13.67 -6.73
CA ARG A 17 2.17 15.10 -6.83
C ARG A 17 1.02 16.02 -6.44
N ALA A 18 -0.23 15.61 -6.68
CA ALA A 18 -1.41 16.38 -6.29
C ALA A 18 -1.58 16.53 -4.77
N LEU A 19 -0.93 15.66 -3.97
CA LEU A 19 -0.92 15.75 -2.51
C LEU A 19 0.33 16.42 -1.95
N THR A 20 1.42 16.42 -2.70
CA THR A 20 2.77 16.69 -2.17
C THR A 20 3.41 17.93 -2.78
N ASP A 21 3.00 18.38 -3.97
CA ASP A 21 3.61 19.51 -4.65
C ASP A 21 2.76 20.79 -4.48
N GLY A 22 3.39 21.96 -4.59
CA GLY A 22 2.70 23.24 -4.50
C GLY A 22 2.52 23.81 -3.07
N PRO A 23 2.47 25.13 -2.91
CA PRO A 23 2.28 25.77 -1.60
C PRO A 23 0.90 25.43 -0.98
N GLU A 24 -0.13 25.24 -1.79
CA GLU A 24 -1.49 24.89 -1.36
C GLU A 24 -1.58 23.52 -0.69
N ARG A 25 -0.61 22.63 -0.97
CA ARG A 25 -0.51 21.30 -0.34
C ARG A 25 0.34 21.28 0.93
N ALA A 26 0.72 22.44 1.48
CA ALA A 26 1.46 22.53 2.74
C ALA A 26 0.78 21.79 3.91
N PRO A 27 -0.57 21.86 4.10
CA PRO A 27 -1.23 21.09 5.17
C PRO A 27 -1.04 19.58 5.01
N ALA A 28 -1.24 19.05 3.80
CA ALA A 28 -1.07 17.62 3.54
C ALA A 28 0.37 17.15 3.82
N ARG A 29 1.37 17.92 3.36
CA ARG A 29 2.78 17.66 3.69
C ARG A 29 3.05 17.71 5.20
N ALA A 30 2.40 18.61 5.94
CA ALA A 30 2.57 18.68 7.40
C ALA A 30 2.08 17.41 8.10
N TYR A 31 0.94 16.85 7.69
CA TYR A 31 0.46 15.56 8.21
C TYR A 31 1.41 14.41 7.86
N LEU A 32 1.90 14.34 6.62
CA LEU A 32 2.84 13.30 6.19
C LEU A 32 4.19 13.41 6.93
N LYS A 33 4.69 14.61 7.15
CA LYS A 33 5.87 14.87 7.99
C LYS A 33 5.64 14.48 9.44
N GLY A 34 4.43 14.70 9.97
CA GLY A 34 4.03 14.30 11.32
C GLY A 34 4.10 12.79 11.57
N ILE A 35 4.04 11.97 10.52
CA ILE A 35 4.18 10.51 10.59
C ILE A 35 5.53 10.00 10.07
N GLY A 36 6.50 10.88 9.83
CA GLY A 36 7.90 10.52 9.57
C GLY A 36 8.38 10.61 8.12
N TYR A 37 7.59 11.13 7.17
CA TYR A 37 8.05 11.36 5.80
C TYR A 37 8.68 12.74 5.64
N ASP A 38 9.98 12.80 5.33
CA ASP A 38 10.69 14.05 5.08
C ASP A 38 10.48 14.59 3.65
N ASP A 39 11.08 15.74 3.34
CA ASP A 39 10.95 16.37 2.02
C ASP A 39 11.54 15.51 0.90
N GLU A 40 12.59 14.74 1.17
CA GLU A 40 13.19 13.84 0.18
C GLU A 40 12.23 12.68 -0.14
N ALA A 41 11.65 12.05 0.88
CA ALA A 41 10.64 11.01 0.72
C ALA A 41 9.41 11.53 -0.02
N LEU A 42 8.94 12.73 0.32
CA LEU A 42 7.77 13.33 -0.34
C LEU A 42 8.05 13.82 -1.77
N SER A 43 9.32 13.88 -2.19
CA SER A 43 9.69 14.18 -3.58
C SER A 43 9.61 12.95 -4.52
N LYS A 44 9.63 11.74 -3.94
CA LYS A 44 9.60 10.45 -4.65
C LYS A 44 8.16 9.97 -4.92
N PRO A 45 7.93 9.03 -5.85
CA PRO A 45 6.62 8.43 -6.04
C PRO A 45 6.16 7.67 -4.79
N LEU A 46 4.89 7.83 -4.43
CA LEU A 46 4.29 7.17 -3.26
C LEU A 46 3.76 5.80 -3.68
N VAL A 47 4.21 4.74 -3.02
CA VAL A 47 3.85 3.36 -3.34
C VAL A 47 3.13 2.72 -2.16
N ALA A 48 1.89 2.29 -2.37
CA ALA A 48 1.14 1.52 -1.39
C ALA A 48 1.70 0.11 -1.25
N VAL A 49 1.84 -0.34 -0.01
CA VAL A 49 2.08 -1.75 0.34
C VAL A 49 0.83 -2.25 1.06
N ALA A 50 -0.09 -2.85 0.29
CA ALA A 50 -1.28 -3.47 0.81
C ALA A 50 -0.95 -4.89 1.28
N ASN A 51 -1.37 -5.24 2.48
CA ASN A 51 -1.26 -6.62 2.95
C ASN A 51 -2.49 -7.02 3.77
N THR A 52 -2.64 -8.32 3.98
CA THR A 52 -3.75 -8.92 4.71
C THR A 52 -3.28 -9.56 6.02
N TRP A 53 -2.22 -9.04 6.63
CA TRP A 53 -1.72 -9.54 7.90
C TRP A 53 -2.81 -9.49 8.98
N ILE A 54 -3.02 -10.63 9.64
CA ILE A 54 -3.89 -10.77 10.79
C ILE A 54 -3.43 -11.99 11.60
N GLU A 55 -3.64 -11.96 12.92
CA GLU A 55 -3.19 -13.01 13.84
C GLU A 55 -4.17 -14.20 13.96
N THR A 56 -5.24 -14.21 13.18
CA THR A 56 -6.30 -15.23 13.26
C THR A 56 -5.97 -16.51 12.52
N MET A 57 -4.94 -16.54 11.67
CA MET A 57 -4.62 -17.70 10.82
C MET A 57 -3.16 -17.75 10.35
N PRO A 58 -2.60 -18.96 10.15
CA PRO A 58 -1.18 -19.12 9.79
C PRO A 58 -0.84 -18.58 8.41
N CYS A 59 -1.77 -18.62 7.45
CA CYS A 59 -1.54 -18.14 6.09
C CYS A 59 -1.27 -16.63 5.99
N ASN A 60 -1.73 -15.84 6.97
CA ASN A 60 -1.59 -14.38 6.97
C ASN A 60 -0.66 -13.86 8.07
N PHE A 61 -0.34 -14.70 9.05
CA PHE A 61 0.43 -14.33 10.25
C PHE A 61 1.80 -13.67 9.94
N HIS A 62 2.47 -14.11 8.88
CA HIS A 62 3.81 -13.66 8.53
C HIS A 62 3.83 -12.45 7.57
N LEU A 63 2.67 -12.00 7.08
CA LEU A 63 2.61 -10.99 6.02
C LEU A 63 3.13 -9.60 6.46
N ARG A 64 3.07 -9.26 7.75
CA ARG A 64 3.66 -8.01 8.26
C ARG A 64 5.18 -7.98 8.13
N ALA A 65 5.85 -9.12 8.31
CA ALA A 65 7.28 -9.24 8.11
C ALA A 65 7.65 -9.16 6.62
N LEU A 66 6.83 -9.75 5.74
CA LEU A 66 7.00 -9.60 4.29
C LEU A 66 6.78 -8.16 3.84
N ALA A 67 5.76 -7.47 4.36
CA ALA A 67 5.49 -6.07 4.07
C ALA A 67 6.71 -5.19 4.41
N ALA A 68 7.38 -5.43 5.55
CA ALA A 68 8.62 -4.74 5.89
C ALA A 68 9.71 -4.90 4.80
N LYS A 69 9.87 -6.10 4.24
CA LYS A 69 10.83 -6.37 3.15
C LYS A 69 10.44 -5.74 1.82
N VAL A 70 9.14 -5.69 1.51
CA VAL A 70 8.64 -4.97 0.33
C VAL A 70 8.94 -3.47 0.46
N LYS A 71 8.74 -2.88 1.64
CA LYS A 71 9.04 -1.46 1.91
C LYS A 71 10.53 -1.16 1.73
N GLU A 72 11.41 -2.02 2.24
CA GLU A 72 12.87 -1.92 2.00
C GLU A 72 13.17 -1.88 0.49
N GLY A 73 12.64 -2.82 -0.29
CA GLY A 73 12.85 -2.87 -1.74
C GLY A 73 12.31 -1.66 -2.51
N ILE A 74 11.16 -1.11 -2.11
CA ILE A 74 10.61 0.12 -2.70
C ILE A 74 11.54 1.31 -2.42
N ALA A 75 12.00 1.45 -1.18
CA ALA A 75 12.89 2.53 -0.79
C ALA A 75 14.22 2.48 -1.57
N ASP A 76 14.80 1.28 -1.69
CA ASP A 76 16.03 1.04 -2.46
C ASP A 76 15.85 1.33 -3.96
N ALA A 77 14.64 1.13 -4.49
CA ALA A 77 14.28 1.46 -5.87
C ALA A 77 13.95 2.94 -6.10
N GLY A 78 14.01 3.78 -5.06
CA GLY A 78 13.76 5.22 -5.14
C GLY A 78 12.28 5.64 -5.01
N GLY A 79 11.42 4.78 -4.49
CA GLY A 79 10.05 5.11 -4.11
C GLY A 79 9.89 5.38 -2.61
N THR A 80 8.75 5.93 -2.22
CA THR A 80 8.36 6.12 -0.81
C THR A 80 7.25 5.15 -0.45
N PRO A 81 7.55 4.09 0.31
CA PRO A 81 6.55 3.08 0.65
C PRO A 81 5.64 3.55 1.78
N MET A 82 4.33 3.34 1.62
CA MET A 82 3.33 3.52 2.68
C MET A 82 2.52 2.25 2.83
N GLU A 83 2.50 1.69 4.04
CA GLU A 83 1.83 0.42 4.31
C GLU A 83 0.38 0.62 4.71
N LEU A 84 -0.51 -0.18 4.13
CA LEU A 84 -1.89 -0.33 4.54
C LEU A 84 -2.21 -1.81 4.78
N ASN A 85 -3.21 -2.06 5.60
CA ASN A 85 -3.68 -3.40 5.92
C ASN A 85 -5.18 -3.51 5.64
N THR A 86 -5.62 -4.69 5.21
CA THR A 86 -7.04 -5.04 5.08
C THR A 86 -7.33 -6.40 5.70
N ILE A 87 -8.60 -6.70 5.89
CA ILE A 87 -9.09 -7.91 6.55
C ILE A 87 -8.75 -9.17 5.76
N ALA A 88 -8.85 -10.32 6.42
CA ALA A 88 -8.89 -11.61 5.74
C ALA A 88 -9.64 -12.64 6.59
N ILE A 89 -10.18 -13.66 5.93
CA ILE A 89 -10.94 -14.74 6.56
C ILE A 89 -10.27 -16.07 6.24
N SER A 90 -10.15 -16.93 7.25
CA SER A 90 -9.62 -18.28 7.08
C SER A 90 -10.73 -19.26 6.76
N ASP A 91 -10.73 -19.79 5.54
CA ASP A 91 -11.63 -20.90 5.20
C ASP A 91 -11.34 -22.11 6.09
N GLY A 92 -10.06 -22.46 6.25
CA GLY A 92 -9.64 -23.61 7.04
C GLY A 92 -10.12 -23.59 8.50
N ILE A 93 -10.25 -22.40 9.11
CA ILE A 93 -10.74 -22.26 10.49
C ILE A 93 -12.26 -22.11 10.53
N THR A 94 -12.86 -21.39 9.58
CA THR A 94 -14.31 -21.08 9.62
C THR A 94 -15.19 -22.17 9.01
N MET A 95 -14.61 -23.15 8.31
CA MET A 95 -15.31 -24.29 7.71
C MET A 95 -16.26 -24.98 8.68
N GLY A 96 -17.50 -25.22 8.22
CA GLY A 96 -18.55 -25.88 9.01
C GLY A 96 -19.28 -24.97 10.01
N THR A 97 -18.95 -23.68 10.07
CA THR A 97 -19.59 -22.71 10.98
C THR A 97 -20.40 -21.64 10.23
N GLN A 98 -21.18 -20.83 10.95
CA GLN A 98 -21.84 -19.66 10.36
C GLN A 98 -20.85 -18.64 9.77
N GLY A 99 -19.59 -18.63 10.25
CA GLY A 99 -18.54 -17.73 9.77
C GLY A 99 -18.17 -17.95 8.31
N MET A 100 -18.37 -19.15 7.76
CA MET A 100 -18.07 -19.45 6.35
C MET A 100 -18.87 -18.56 5.37
N LYS A 101 -20.02 -18.01 5.80
CA LYS A 101 -20.80 -17.05 5.01
C LYS A 101 -20.03 -15.77 4.70
N ALA A 102 -19.02 -15.42 5.50
CA ALA A 102 -18.19 -14.24 5.30
C ALA A 102 -17.02 -14.48 4.33
N SER A 103 -16.67 -15.73 4.01
CA SER A 103 -15.49 -16.07 3.19
C SER A 103 -15.55 -15.37 1.82
N LEU A 104 -16.58 -15.66 1.01
CA LEU A 104 -16.66 -15.09 -0.34
C LEU A 104 -16.88 -13.56 -0.33
N ALA A 105 -17.65 -13.06 0.63
CA ALA A 105 -17.87 -11.62 0.79
C ALA A 105 -16.58 -10.85 1.13
N SER A 106 -15.61 -11.50 1.79
CA SER A 106 -14.33 -10.89 2.12
C SER A 106 -13.54 -10.46 0.89
N ARG A 107 -13.71 -11.14 -0.26
CA ARG A 107 -13.02 -10.79 -1.52
C ARG A 107 -13.36 -9.37 -1.98
N GLU A 108 -14.64 -9.03 -2.02
CA GLU A 108 -15.08 -7.68 -2.44
C GLU A 108 -14.62 -6.64 -1.43
N LEU A 109 -14.75 -6.93 -0.14
CA LEU A 109 -14.34 -6.00 0.91
C LEU A 109 -12.84 -5.71 0.86
N ILE A 110 -12.01 -6.71 0.54
CA ILE A 110 -10.57 -6.54 0.33
C ILE A 110 -10.30 -5.64 -0.88
N ALA A 111 -10.96 -5.90 -2.01
CA ALA A 111 -10.83 -5.09 -3.22
C ALA A 111 -11.23 -3.63 -2.96
N ASP A 112 -12.43 -3.41 -2.41
CA ASP A 112 -12.96 -2.09 -2.07
C ASP A 112 -12.03 -1.34 -1.09
N SER A 113 -11.47 -2.04 -0.10
CA SER A 113 -10.55 -1.43 0.86
C SER A 113 -9.26 -0.95 0.21
N ILE A 114 -8.68 -1.76 -0.68
CA ILE A 114 -7.44 -1.40 -1.39
C ILE A 114 -7.71 -0.25 -2.37
N GLU A 115 -8.77 -0.35 -3.17
CA GLU A 115 -9.18 0.68 -4.14
C GLU A 115 -9.42 2.02 -3.44
N LEU A 116 -10.24 2.02 -2.38
CA LEU A 116 -10.61 3.22 -1.64
C LEU A 116 -9.38 3.96 -1.10
N VAL A 117 -8.45 3.24 -0.47
CA VAL A 117 -7.25 3.88 0.08
C VAL A 117 -6.33 4.36 -1.02
N CYS A 118 -6.13 3.57 -2.08
CA CYS A 118 -5.24 3.93 -3.19
C CYS A 118 -5.71 5.16 -3.96
N ASP A 119 -7.01 5.27 -4.18
CA ASP A 119 -7.58 6.42 -4.88
C ASP A 119 -7.69 7.65 -3.99
N ALA A 120 -8.05 7.50 -2.71
CA ALA A 120 -8.11 8.63 -1.79
C ALA A 120 -6.73 9.24 -1.50
N HIS A 121 -5.69 8.41 -1.40
CA HIS A 121 -4.31 8.83 -1.13
C HIS A 121 -3.48 9.02 -2.40
N LEU A 122 -4.10 8.87 -3.59
CA LEU A 122 -3.47 9.12 -4.89
C LEU A 122 -2.10 8.44 -5.03
N PHE A 123 -1.98 7.18 -4.61
CA PHE A 123 -0.74 6.42 -4.75
C PHE A 123 -0.39 6.22 -6.23
N ASP A 124 0.90 6.30 -6.56
CA ASP A 124 1.38 6.13 -7.92
C ASP A 124 1.46 4.64 -8.31
N ALA A 125 1.59 3.75 -7.33
CA ALA A 125 1.57 2.31 -7.51
C ALA A 125 1.12 1.59 -6.23
N VAL A 126 0.73 0.32 -6.37
CA VAL A 126 0.40 -0.58 -5.26
C VAL A 126 1.06 -1.94 -5.45
N ILE A 127 1.59 -2.49 -4.36
CA ILE A 127 1.97 -3.90 -4.23
C ILE A 127 1.01 -4.51 -3.19
N ALA A 128 0.29 -5.56 -3.57
CA ALA A 128 -0.74 -6.22 -2.77
C ALA A 128 -0.52 -7.74 -2.68
#